data_AF-A0A3M7QKI1-F1
#
_entry.id   AF-A0A3M7QKI1-F1
#
_cell.length_a   1.000
_cell.length_b   1.000
_cell.length_c   1.000
_cell.angle_alpha   90.00
_cell.angle_beta   90.00
_cell.angle_gamma   90.00
#
_symmetry.space_group_name_H-M   'P 1'
#
loop_
_entity.id
_entity.type
_entity.pdbx_description
1 polymer ?
#
loop_
_entity_poly.entity_id
_entity_poly.type
_entity_poly.pdbx_seq_one_letter_code
_entity_poly.pdbx_strand_id
1 'polypeptide(L)'
;MDDWIQALTSASRNELYPNKALKGAHSWCVCSHARPTFCNVCAEALTGVTSHGLSCQTHKRCVSKVVKSCKWTTLASVDAAQLIENEDRQLSMPHQWIEGNLPVNAKCSHCDKACGSVLHMQDYRCLWCKAYVHTHCRNGYERICDLGTYRVSILPPTYIDSITSDGFIQASKALNSSPLVVFINSKSGDNQGVKFLRRFKQLLNPFQVFDLINGGPTVG
;
A
#
# COMPACT_ATOMS: atom_id res chain seq x y z
N MET A 1 -30.72 -3.32 5.04
CA MET A 1 -29.50 -4.16 5.12
C MET A 1 -28.40 -3.53 4.27
N ASP A 2 -28.29 -2.19 4.19
CA ASP A 2 -27.78 -1.54 2.96
C ASP A 2 -26.89 -0.29 3.14
N ASP A 3 -26.62 0.17 4.37
CA ASP A 3 -25.78 1.38 4.56
C ASP A 3 -24.30 1.13 4.28
N TRP A 4 -23.81 -0.10 4.52
CA TRP A 4 -22.41 -0.45 4.23
C TRP A 4 -22.19 -0.70 2.73
N ILE A 5 -23.21 -1.20 2.02
CA ILE A 5 -23.18 -1.30 0.56
C ILE A 5 -23.14 0.10 0.01
N GLN A 6 -23.97 1.03 0.49
CA GLN A 6 -23.88 2.44 0.09
C GLN A 6 -22.58 3.13 0.51
N ALA A 7 -21.90 2.70 1.59
CA ALA A 7 -20.59 3.24 2.00
C ALA A 7 -19.42 2.69 1.17
N LEU A 8 -19.45 1.39 0.83
CA LEU A 8 -18.53 0.79 -0.16
C LEU A 8 -18.80 1.37 -1.54
N THR A 9 -20.08 1.53 -1.86
CA THR A 9 -20.52 2.14 -3.09
C THR A 9 -20.07 3.58 -3.04
N SER A 10 -20.32 4.45 -2.06
CA SER A 10 -19.85 5.85 -2.05
C SER A 10 -18.33 6.02 -2.03
N ALA A 11 -17.59 5.08 -1.43
CA ALA A 11 -16.14 4.96 -1.60
C ALA A 11 -15.72 4.51 -3.03
N SER A 12 -16.66 3.94 -3.80
CA SER A 12 -16.53 3.41 -5.17
C SER A 12 -17.42 4.12 -6.23
N ARG A 13 -18.30 5.09 -5.89
CA ARG A 13 -19.49 5.53 -6.70
C ARG A 13 -19.19 6.79 -7.49
N ASN A 14 -17.92 7.09 -7.69
CA ASN A 14 -17.52 8.04 -8.72
C ASN A 14 -17.31 7.36 -10.08
N GLU A 15 -17.89 6.17 -10.32
CA GLU A 15 -17.66 5.42 -11.57
C GLU A 15 -18.90 4.66 -12.05
N LEU A 16 -19.61 5.27 -13.00
CA LEU A 16 -20.38 4.56 -14.04
C LEU A 16 -19.76 4.90 -15.40
N TYR A 17 -18.49 4.54 -15.60
CA TYR A 17 -17.89 4.42 -16.94
C TYR A 17 -16.84 3.29 -16.94
N PRO A 18 -16.88 2.33 -17.90
CA PRO A 18 -16.17 1.05 -17.77
C PRO A 18 -14.65 1.11 -18.03
N ASN A 19 -14.06 2.29 -18.21
CA ASN A 19 -12.73 2.45 -18.79
C ASN A 19 -11.75 3.33 -18.00
N LYS A 20 -12.00 3.60 -16.72
CA LYS A 20 -11.00 4.27 -15.87
C LYS A 20 -10.66 3.39 -14.68
N ALA A 21 -9.62 2.57 -14.83
CA ALA A 21 -8.88 2.06 -13.68
C ALA A 21 -8.38 3.27 -12.86
N LEU A 22 -9.09 3.65 -11.80
CA LEU A 22 -8.71 4.76 -10.90
C LEU A 22 -7.77 4.26 -9.80
N LYS A 23 -6.54 4.04 -10.26
CA LYS A 23 -5.24 4.43 -9.71
C LYS A 23 -5.29 5.14 -8.34
N GLY A 24 -4.94 4.39 -7.29
CA GLY A 24 -4.80 4.90 -5.91
C GLY A 24 -5.94 4.51 -4.96
N ALA A 25 -7.12 4.14 -5.48
CA ALA A 25 -8.27 3.76 -4.67
C ALA A 25 -8.11 2.41 -3.96
N HIS A 26 -8.72 2.28 -2.78
CA HIS A 26 -8.75 1.04 -2.00
C HIS A 26 -9.64 -0.01 -2.68
N SER A 27 -9.10 -1.21 -2.87
CA SER A 27 -9.87 -2.37 -3.29
C SER A 27 -10.37 -3.14 -2.05
N TRP A 28 -11.56 -2.75 -1.56
CA TRP A 28 -12.17 -3.31 -0.37
C TRP A 28 -12.57 -4.77 -0.55
N CYS A 29 -11.94 -5.67 0.21
CA CYS A 29 -12.31 -7.07 0.29
C CYS A 29 -12.36 -7.51 1.75
N VAL A 30 -13.27 -8.44 2.08
CA VAL A 30 -13.31 -9.06 3.40
C VAL A 30 -12.05 -9.91 3.58
N CYS A 31 -11.35 -9.68 4.67
CA CYS A 31 -10.11 -10.35 5.02
C CYS A 31 -10.31 -11.03 6.37
N SER A 32 -9.77 -12.23 6.55
CA SER A 32 -9.54 -12.80 7.87
C SER A 32 -8.08 -12.58 8.27
N HIS A 33 -7.84 -12.33 9.55
CA HIS A 33 -6.51 -12.16 10.10
C HIS A 33 -6.21 -13.32 11.04
N ALA A 34 -5.10 -14.01 10.83
CA ALA A 34 -4.68 -15.13 11.67
C ALA A 34 -4.16 -14.70 13.06
N ARG A 35 -4.16 -13.40 13.34
CA ARG A 35 -3.63 -12.78 14.56
C ARG A 35 -4.49 -11.58 14.94
N PRO A 36 -4.54 -11.20 16.23
CA PRO A 36 -5.12 -9.93 16.66
C PRO A 36 -4.56 -8.80 15.81
N THR A 37 -5.46 -8.11 15.12
CA THR A 37 -5.14 -7.01 14.20
C THR A 37 -6.04 -5.85 14.57
N PHE A 38 -5.51 -4.64 14.54
CA PHE A 38 -6.23 -3.44 14.92
C PHE A 38 -6.58 -2.61 13.69
N CYS A 39 -7.67 -1.86 13.79
CA CYS A 39 -8.14 -0.97 12.75
C CYS A 39 -7.17 0.20 12.56
N ASN A 40 -6.69 0.43 11.34
CA ASN A 40 -5.78 1.55 11.02
C ASN A 40 -6.46 2.94 11.12
N VAL A 41 -7.74 3.01 11.50
CA VAL A 41 -8.50 4.27 11.65
C VAL A 41 -8.86 4.56 13.10
N CYS A 42 -9.50 3.62 13.81
CA CYS A 42 -9.92 3.82 15.20
C CYS A 42 -9.00 3.15 16.23
N ALA A 43 -7.95 2.44 15.79
CA ALA A 43 -7.02 1.68 16.64
C ALA A 43 -7.65 0.57 17.50
N GLU A 44 -8.95 0.28 17.36
CA GLU A 44 -9.62 -0.82 18.06
C GLU A 44 -9.41 -2.17 17.36
N ALA A 45 -9.50 -3.26 18.12
CA ALA A 45 -9.33 -4.61 17.61
C ALA A 45 -10.38 -4.98 16.54
N LEU A 46 -9.93 -5.68 15.51
CA LEU A 46 -10.79 -6.35 14.53
C LEU A 46 -11.29 -7.68 15.14
N THR A 47 -12.32 -7.64 15.98
CA THR A 47 -12.84 -8.81 16.71
C THR A 47 -13.70 -9.74 15.84
N GLY A 48 -13.54 -11.06 16.00
CA GLY A 48 -14.40 -12.11 15.40
C GLY A 48 -13.67 -13.43 15.10
N VAL A 49 -14.36 -14.57 15.16
CA VAL A 49 -13.85 -15.94 14.85
C VAL A 49 -13.31 -16.02 13.40
N THR A 50 -13.79 -15.12 12.55
CA THR A 50 -13.10 -14.65 11.35
C THR A 50 -12.98 -13.13 11.51
N SER A 51 -11.77 -12.60 11.72
CA SER A 51 -11.56 -11.16 11.98
C SER A 51 -11.95 -10.32 10.77
N HIS A 52 -13.23 -9.92 10.65
CA HIS A 52 -13.82 -9.23 9.49
C HIS A 52 -13.27 -7.80 9.30
N GLY A 53 -11.99 -7.68 8.99
CA GLY A 53 -11.38 -6.47 8.46
C GLY A 53 -11.60 -6.38 6.96
N LEU A 54 -11.51 -5.17 6.42
CA LEU A 54 -11.39 -4.94 5.00
C LEU A 54 -9.91 -4.85 4.59
N SER A 55 -9.64 -4.83 3.28
CA SER A 55 -8.32 -4.49 2.74
C SER A 55 -7.77 -3.26 3.45
N CYS A 56 -6.47 -3.24 3.76
CA CYS A 56 -5.84 -2.20 4.58
C CYS A 56 -6.20 -2.23 6.09
N GLN A 57 -6.68 -3.37 6.61
CA GLN A 57 -6.85 -3.61 8.06
C GLN A 57 -7.79 -2.58 8.71
N THR A 58 -8.97 -2.37 8.12
CA THR A 58 -9.95 -1.37 8.57
C THR A 58 -11.31 -2.00 8.82
N HIS A 59 -12.05 -1.56 9.84
CA HIS A 59 -13.45 -1.99 10.03
C HIS A 59 -14.33 -1.51 8.88
N LYS A 60 -15.44 -2.23 8.63
CA LYS A 60 -16.49 -1.78 7.70
C LYS A 60 -17.00 -0.36 7.99
N ARG A 61 -17.23 -0.03 9.26
CA ARG A 61 -17.69 1.30 9.70
C ARG A 61 -16.66 2.43 9.54
N CYS A 62 -15.39 2.07 9.39
CA CYS A 62 -14.29 3.03 9.33
C CYS A 62 -13.85 3.36 7.90
N VAL A 63 -14.41 2.68 6.89
CA VAL A 63 -14.05 2.84 5.46
C VAL A 63 -14.16 4.28 4.99
N SER A 64 -15.24 4.98 5.34
CA SER A 64 -15.49 6.36 4.93
C SER A 64 -14.46 7.36 5.45
N LYS A 65 -13.72 6.98 6.50
CA LYS A 65 -12.66 7.80 7.11
C LYS A 65 -11.27 7.50 6.56
N VAL A 66 -11.13 6.54 5.64
CA VAL A 66 -9.83 6.15 5.11
C VAL A 66 -9.39 7.13 4.01
N VAL A 67 -8.14 7.56 4.11
CA VAL A 67 -7.50 8.42 3.11
C VAL A 67 -7.47 7.69 1.76
N LYS A 68 -7.89 8.39 0.69
CA LYS A 68 -8.06 7.80 -0.64
C LYS A 68 -6.79 7.16 -1.20
N SER A 69 -5.59 7.62 -0.82
CA SER A 69 -4.29 7.13 -1.32
C SER A 69 -3.42 6.55 -0.20
N CYS A 70 -3.81 5.41 0.38
CA CYS A 70 -3.11 4.82 1.53
C CYS A 70 -1.69 4.32 1.28
N LYS A 71 -1.30 4.14 0.01
CA LYS A 71 0.05 3.84 -0.43
C LYS A 71 0.36 4.81 -1.56
N TRP A 72 1.52 5.45 -1.50
CA TRP A 72 1.95 6.33 -2.58
C TRP A 72 2.14 5.52 -3.87
N THR A 73 1.80 6.09 -5.01
CA THR A 73 1.87 5.38 -6.30
C THR A 73 2.55 6.24 -7.36
N THR A 74 2.39 7.55 -7.32
CA THR A 74 3.05 8.55 -8.17
C THR A 74 3.74 9.62 -7.35
N LEU A 75 4.55 10.47 -7.99
CA LEU A 75 5.19 11.62 -7.36
C LEU A 75 4.13 12.54 -6.73
N ALA A 76 3.03 12.81 -7.45
CA ALA A 76 1.91 13.63 -6.96
C ALA A 76 1.18 13.06 -5.74
N SER A 77 1.33 11.76 -5.45
CA SER A 77 0.74 11.15 -4.25
C SER A 77 1.62 11.26 -3.01
N VAL A 78 2.93 11.54 -3.19
CA VAL A 78 3.86 11.77 -2.09
C VAL A 78 3.63 13.16 -1.52
N ASP A 79 3.67 13.29 -0.20
CA ASP A 79 3.60 14.60 0.44
C ASP A 79 4.83 15.42 0.05
N ALA A 80 4.60 16.50 -0.69
CA ALA A 80 5.67 17.36 -1.22
C ALA A 80 6.55 17.95 -0.12
N ALA A 81 6.00 18.17 1.08
CA ALA A 81 6.76 18.67 2.23
C ALA A 81 7.76 17.63 2.79
N GLN A 82 7.61 16.36 2.44
CA GLN A 82 8.46 15.27 2.92
C GLN A 82 9.45 14.76 1.87
N LEU A 83 9.36 15.24 0.62
CA LEU A 83 10.32 14.91 -0.43
C LEU A 83 11.72 15.42 -0.06
N ILE A 84 12.73 14.64 -0.44
CA ILE A 84 14.13 14.92 -0.13
C ILE A 84 14.86 15.09 -1.45
N GLU A 85 15.39 16.27 -1.71
CA GLU A 85 16.23 16.49 -2.88
C GLU A 85 17.68 16.12 -2.55
N ASN A 86 18.24 15.20 -3.34
CA ASN A 86 19.65 14.80 -3.21
C ASN A 86 20.55 15.82 -3.91
N GLU A 87 21.86 15.72 -3.67
CA GLU A 87 22.89 16.55 -4.31
C GLU A 87 22.80 16.52 -5.85
N ASP A 88 22.38 15.39 -6.43
CA ASP A 88 22.17 15.20 -7.87
C ASP A 88 20.86 15.80 -8.43
N ARG A 89 20.13 16.60 -7.63
CA ARG A 89 18.78 17.13 -7.94
C ARG A 89 17.74 16.03 -8.23
N GLN A 90 18.00 14.82 -7.73
CA GLN A 90 17.07 13.70 -7.79
C GLN A 90 16.22 13.66 -6.52
N LEU A 91 14.91 13.41 -6.69
CA LEU A 91 13.97 13.33 -5.58
C LEU A 91 13.99 11.93 -4.94
N SER A 92 14.47 11.87 -3.71
CA SER A 92 14.37 10.74 -2.81
C SER A 92 13.03 10.76 -2.07
N MET A 93 12.42 9.58 -1.95
CA MET A 93 11.21 9.42 -1.16
C MET A 93 11.51 9.12 0.30
N PRO A 94 10.74 9.69 1.24
CA PRO A 94 10.82 9.31 2.64
C PRO A 94 10.13 7.96 2.89
N HIS A 95 10.29 7.43 4.09
CA HIS A 95 9.52 6.28 4.54
C HIS A 95 8.03 6.62 4.72
N GLN A 96 7.16 5.84 4.07
CA GLN A 96 5.72 5.88 4.35
C GLN A 96 5.39 4.99 5.54
N TRP A 97 5.32 5.59 6.73
CA TRP A 97 5.08 4.89 8.00
C TRP A 97 3.58 4.61 8.23
N ILE A 98 3.28 3.40 8.69
CA ILE A 98 1.99 3.04 9.29
C ILE A 98 2.25 2.55 10.71
N GLU A 99 1.42 3.00 11.64
CA GLU A 99 1.48 2.58 13.04
C GLU A 99 0.98 1.14 13.21
N GLY A 100 1.60 0.38 14.11
CA GLY A 100 1.09 -0.88 14.61
C GLY A 100 0.94 -2.01 13.58
N ASN A 101 0.26 -3.07 14.03
CA ASN A 101 0.12 -4.32 13.28
C ASN A 101 1.47 -4.93 12.85
N LEU A 102 2.49 -4.81 13.72
CA LEU A 102 3.81 -5.38 13.53
C LEU A 102 3.79 -6.91 13.74
N PRO A 103 4.67 -7.68 13.09
CA PRO A 103 4.79 -9.11 13.36
C PRO A 103 5.32 -9.38 14.78
N VAL A 104 4.97 -10.53 15.36
CA VAL A 104 5.32 -10.92 16.75
C VAL A 104 6.83 -10.88 17.04
N ASN A 105 7.67 -11.13 16.03
CA ASN A 105 9.13 -11.10 16.15
C ASN A 105 9.73 -9.88 15.45
N ALA A 106 9.00 -8.77 15.36
CA ALA A 106 9.53 -7.54 14.80
C ALA A 106 10.68 -7.02 15.66
N LYS A 107 11.77 -6.65 14.99
CA LYS A 107 12.92 -5.98 15.58
C LYS A 107 13.04 -4.58 15.01
N CYS A 108 13.33 -3.62 15.86
CA CYS A 108 13.49 -2.23 15.46
C CYS A 108 14.78 -2.09 14.65
N SER A 109 14.67 -1.58 13.42
CA SER A 109 15.79 -1.35 12.50
C SER A 109 16.78 -0.26 12.96
N HIS A 110 16.46 0.48 14.04
CA HIS A 110 17.34 1.50 14.61
C HIS A 110 18.14 1.01 15.83
N CYS A 111 17.56 0.16 16.68
CA CYS A 111 18.18 -0.26 17.95
C CYS A 111 18.26 -1.78 18.16
N ASP A 112 17.80 -2.57 17.18
CA ASP A 112 17.76 -4.04 17.15
C ASP A 112 16.97 -4.73 18.27
N LYS A 113 16.24 -3.97 19.09
CA LYS A 113 15.36 -4.50 20.14
C LYS A 113 13.98 -4.87 19.59
N ALA A 114 13.30 -5.79 20.25
CA ALA A 114 11.93 -6.18 19.90
C ALA A 114 10.97 -4.97 19.95
N CYS A 115 10.08 -4.86 18.98
CA CYS A 115 9.10 -3.79 18.86
C CYS A 115 7.72 -4.33 18.44
N GLY A 116 6.68 -3.54 18.64
CA GLY A 116 5.29 -3.88 18.38
C GLY A 116 4.55 -4.40 19.61
N SER A 117 3.23 -4.46 19.49
CA SER A 117 2.33 -4.97 20.53
C SER A 117 1.24 -5.83 19.92
N VAL A 118 0.83 -6.86 20.65
CA VAL A 118 -0.36 -7.68 20.34
C VAL A 118 -1.62 -7.15 21.00
N LEU A 119 -1.49 -6.20 21.92
CA LEU A 119 -2.58 -5.67 22.75
C LEU A 119 -3.15 -4.34 22.22
N HIS A 120 -2.34 -3.58 21.47
CA HIS A 120 -2.74 -2.28 20.91
C HIS A 120 -1.83 -1.86 19.75
N MET A 121 -2.21 -0.77 19.07
CA MET A 121 -1.39 -0.12 18.05
C MET A 121 -0.23 0.64 18.70
N GLN A 122 0.99 0.29 18.34
CA GLN A 122 2.19 1.03 18.71
C GLN A 122 3.30 0.74 17.70
N ASP A 123 4.35 1.56 17.73
CA ASP A 123 5.51 1.45 16.85
C ASP A 123 5.12 1.56 15.37
N TYR A 124 6.09 1.62 14.46
CA TYR A 124 5.83 1.92 13.07
C TYR A 124 6.44 0.89 12.14
N ARG A 125 5.76 0.63 11.02
CA ARG A 125 6.26 -0.15 9.90
C ARG A 125 6.25 0.67 8.62
N CYS A 126 7.31 0.57 7.82
CA CYS A 126 7.34 1.21 6.52
C CYS A 126 6.57 0.37 5.49
N LEU A 127 5.72 0.99 4.67
CA LEU A 127 5.01 0.31 3.58
C LEU A 127 5.92 -0.19 2.46
N TRP A 128 7.10 0.40 2.30
CA TRP A 128 8.01 0.14 1.18
C TRP A 128 9.12 -0.82 1.58
N CYS A 129 10.08 -0.34 2.37
CA CYS A 129 11.24 -1.15 2.78
C CYS A 129 10.95 -2.23 3.82
N LYS A 130 9.77 -2.21 4.43
CA LYS A 130 9.35 -3.14 5.50
C LYS A 130 10.16 -3.03 6.80
N ALA A 131 10.93 -1.95 6.98
CA ALA A 131 11.56 -1.63 8.26
C ALA A 131 10.51 -1.45 9.37
N TYR A 132 10.89 -1.79 10.60
CA TYR A 132 10.10 -1.57 11.81
C TYR A 132 10.87 -0.64 12.73
N VAL A 133 10.21 0.33 13.35
CA VAL A 133 10.87 1.25 14.28
C VAL A 133 10.00 1.52 15.49
N HIS A 134 10.62 1.61 16.67
CA HIS A 134 9.89 2.10 17.85
C HIS A 134 9.40 3.52 17.63
N THR A 135 8.33 3.90 18.33
CA THR A 135 7.82 5.27 18.32
C THR A 135 8.92 6.30 18.64
N HIS A 136 9.76 6.03 19.65
CA HIS A 136 10.86 6.93 20.04
C HIS A 136 12.10 6.80 19.13
N CYS A 137 12.27 5.70 18.39
CA CYS A 137 13.39 5.51 17.45
C CYS A 137 13.14 6.17 16.10
N ARG A 138 11.87 6.46 15.75
CA ARG A 138 11.47 6.92 14.42
C ARG A 138 12.22 8.16 13.95
N ASN A 139 12.43 9.14 14.83
CA ASN A 139 13.09 10.40 14.47
C ASN A 139 14.62 10.26 14.31
N GLY A 140 15.22 9.21 14.88
CA GLY A 140 16.64 8.92 14.74
C GLY A 140 16.97 7.95 13.59
N TYR A 141 15.95 7.36 12.97
CA TYR A 141 16.12 6.46 11.83
C TYR A 141 16.36 7.24 10.53
N GLU A 142 16.97 6.56 9.55
CA GLU A 142 17.22 7.13 8.22
C GLU A 142 15.95 7.74 7.62
N ARG A 143 16.10 8.93 7.03
CA ARG A 143 14.95 9.65 6.43
C ARG A 143 14.60 9.13 5.04
N ILE A 144 15.60 8.69 4.29
CA ILE A 144 15.45 8.23 2.90
C ILE A 144 15.11 6.74 2.90
N CYS A 145 14.04 6.38 2.19
CA CYS A 145 13.62 4.99 2.09
C CYS A 145 14.37 4.26 0.98
N ASP A 146 15.13 3.23 1.36
CA ASP A 146 15.91 2.35 0.47
C ASP A 146 15.06 1.32 -0.32
N LEU A 147 13.73 1.30 -0.09
CA LEU A 147 12.77 0.33 -0.62
C LEU A 147 13.02 -1.14 -0.22
N GLY A 148 14.03 -1.39 0.62
CA GLY A 148 14.35 -2.68 1.22
C GLY A 148 14.66 -3.79 0.21
N THR A 149 14.29 -5.02 0.59
CA THR A 149 14.65 -6.25 -0.14
C THR A 149 14.19 -6.27 -1.60
N TYR A 150 13.10 -5.57 -1.94
CA TYR A 150 12.50 -5.60 -3.27
C TYR A 150 12.87 -4.37 -4.13
N ARG A 151 13.82 -3.55 -3.69
CA ARG A 151 14.16 -2.26 -4.32
C ARG A 151 14.39 -2.32 -5.83
N VAL A 152 15.03 -3.40 -6.32
CA VAL A 152 15.33 -3.57 -7.76
C VAL A 152 14.09 -3.79 -8.60
N SER A 153 13.04 -4.36 -8.01
CA SER A 153 11.78 -4.71 -8.68
C SER A 153 10.69 -3.67 -8.46
N ILE A 154 10.83 -2.78 -7.48
CA ILE A 154 9.85 -1.72 -7.20
C ILE A 154 10.08 -0.54 -8.13
N LEU A 155 9.01 -0.04 -8.75
CA LEU A 155 9.01 1.27 -9.39
C LEU A 155 8.67 2.34 -8.32
N PRO A 156 9.63 3.18 -7.88
CA PRO A 156 9.38 4.15 -6.83
C PRO A 156 8.31 5.16 -7.25
N PRO A 157 7.43 5.63 -6.33
CA PRO A 157 6.48 6.69 -6.64
C PRO A 157 7.14 7.95 -7.21
N THR A 158 8.33 8.33 -6.71
CA THR A 158 9.08 9.51 -7.17
C THR A 158 9.56 9.41 -8.62
N TYR A 159 9.49 8.21 -9.22
CA TYR A 159 9.95 7.97 -10.59
C TYR A 159 8.78 7.97 -11.58
N ILE A 160 7.56 8.21 -11.09
CA ILE A 160 6.34 8.30 -11.89
C ILE A 160 5.82 9.73 -11.81
N ASP A 161 6.17 10.53 -12.82
CA ASP A 161 5.90 11.96 -12.86
C ASP A 161 4.45 12.28 -13.22
N SER A 162 3.93 11.59 -14.24
CA SER A 162 2.55 11.77 -14.67
C SER A 162 1.99 10.53 -15.35
N ILE A 163 0.67 10.51 -15.38
CA ILE A 163 -0.13 9.53 -16.11
C ILE A 163 -0.71 10.31 -17.27
N THR A 164 -0.40 9.90 -18.49
CA THR A 164 -0.96 10.56 -19.68
C THR A 164 -2.48 10.42 -19.71
N SER A 165 -3.15 11.29 -20.47
CA SER A 165 -4.61 11.24 -20.68
C SER A 165 -5.11 9.85 -21.08
N ASP A 166 -4.26 9.10 -21.78
CA ASP A 166 -4.56 7.79 -22.34
C ASP A 166 -4.24 6.65 -21.36
N GLY A 167 -3.81 6.99 -20.15
CA GLY A 167 -3.58 6.04 -19.07
C GLY A 167 -2.18 5.43 -19.02
N PHE A 168 -1.28 5.81 -19.93
CA PHE A 168 0.12 5.37 -19.89
C PHE A 168 0.88 6.04 -18.74
N ILE A 169 1.88 5.34 -18.23
CA ILE A 169 2.72 5.79 -17.13
C ILE A 169 4.07 6.16 -17.72
N GLN A 170 4.43 7.43 -17.64
CA GLN A 170 5.78 7.85 -17.98
C GLN A 170 6.64 7.72 -16.73
N ALA A 171 7.58 6.79 -16.78
CA ALA A 171 8.52 6.55 -15.70
C ALA A 171 9.92 7.02 -16.09
N SER A 172 10.56 7.77 -15.20
CA SER A 172 11.97 8.14 -15.33
C SER A 172 12.85 6.91 -15.06
N LYS A 173 13.90 6.69 -15.85
CA LYS A 173 14.75 5.50 -15.76
C LYS A 173 15.62 5.56 -14.49
N ALA A 174 15.44 4.61 -13.57
CA ALA A 174 16.37 4.43 -12.46
C ALA A 174 17.62 3.66 -12.88
N LEU A 175 18.79 4.23 -12.58
CA LEU A 175 20.07 3.52 -12.62
C LEU A 175 19.96 2.25 -11.75
N ASN A 176 20.34 1.09 -12.31
CA ASN A 176 20.33 -0.21 -11.63
C ASN A 176 18.94 -0.73 -11.17
N SER A 177 17.87 -0.41 -11.91
CA SER A 177 16.54 -1.00 -11.70
C SER A 177 16.21 -2.09 -12.72
N SER A 178 15.40 -3.06 -12.28
CA SER A 178 14.74 -4.04 -13.15
C SER A 178 13.29 -4.20 -12.67
N PRO A 179 12.42 -3.20 -12.94
CA PRO A 179 11.05 -3.20 -12.43
C PRO A 179 10.29 -4.45 -12.84
N LEU A 180 9.65 -5.11 -11.88
CA LEU A 180 8.82 -6.29 -12.13
C LEU A 180 7.40 -5.84 -12.46
N VAL A 181 6.87 -6.26 -13.60
CA VAL A 181 5.45 -6.09 -13.95
C VAL A 181 4.75 -7.43 -13.76
N VAL A 182 3.61 -7.44 -13.07
CA VAL A 182 2.88 -8.64 -12.69
C VAL A 182 1.49 -8.62 -13.32
N PHE A 183 1.21 -9.62 -14.15
CA PHE A 183 -0.11 -9.88 -14.72
C PHE A 183 -0.73 -11.07 -14.01
N ILE A 184 -1.96 -10.89 -13.52
CA ILE A 184 -2.66 -11.93 -12.77
C ILE A 184 -4.02 -12.13 -13.41
N ASN A 185 -4.34 -13.37 -13.77
CA ASN A 185 -5.72 -13.74 -14.06
C ASN A 185 -6.44 -14.04 -12.74
N SER A 186 -7.30 -13.13 -12.28
CA SER A 186 -7.93 -13.27 -10.97
C SER A 186 -8.94 -14.43 -10.86
N LYS A 187 -9.39 -14.98 -12.00
CA LYS A 187 -10.44 -16.02 -12.10
C LYS A 187 -9.90 -17.41 -12.44
N SER A 188 -8.59 -17.58 -12.61
CA SER A 188 -7.99 -18.88 -12.88
C SER A 188 -7.91 -19.77 -11.63
N GLY A 189 -8.08 -21.08 -11.81
CA GLY A 189 -7.80 -22.08 -10.79
C GLY A 189 -8.73 -22.01 -9.58
N ASP A 190 -8.17 -22.13 -8.37
CA ASP A 190 -8.87 -22.11 -7.08
C ASP A 190 -9.26 -20.69 -6.62
N ASN A 191 -9.35 -19.73 -7.55
CA ASN A 191 -9.74 -18.33 -7.31
C ASN A 191 -8.85 -17.57 -6.29
N GLN A 192 -7.59 -17.97 -6.13
CA GLN A 192 -6.64 -17.24 -5.27
C GLN A 192 -6.05 -15.99 -5.93
N GLY A 193 -6.34 -15.75 -7.21
CA GLY A 193 -5.77 -14.62 -7.96
C GLY A 193 -6.01 -13.26 -7.27
N VAL A 194 -7.15 -13.08 -6.59
CA VAL A 194 -7.43 -11.89 -5.77
C VAL A 194 -6.46 -11.75 -4.59
N LYS A 195 -6.08 -12.85 -3.95
CA LYS A 195 -5.08 -12.84 -2.86
C LYS A 195 -3.69 -12.48 -3.38
N PHE A 196 -3.30 -13.01 -4.55
CA PHE A 196 -2.04 -12.65 -5.20
C PHE A 196 -2.01 -11.17 -5.61
N LEU A 197 -3.06 -10.67 -6.27
CA LEU A 197 -3.20 -9.24 -6.63
C LEU A 197 -2.96 -8.34 -5.42
N ARG A 198 -3.63 -8.65 -4.30
CA ARG A 198 -3.46 -7.90 -3.06
C ARG A 198 -2.02 -7.97 -2.54
N ARG A 199 -1.44 -9.17 -2.52
CA ARG A 199 -0.09 -9.37 -1.99
C ARG A 199 0.94 -8.63 -2.84
N PHE A 200 0.87 -8.72 -4.16
CA PHE A 200 1.76 -7.99 -5.05
C PHE A 200 1.57 -6.48 -4.94
N LYS A 201 0.34 -5.95 -4.81
CA LYS A 201 0.11 -4.51 -4.57
C LYS A 201 0.69 -4.01 -3.23
N GLN A 202 0.81 -4.88 -2.23
CA GLN A 202 1.49 -4.56 -0.98
C GLN A 202 3.03 -4.56 -1.11
N LEU A 203 3.59 -5.43 -1.96
CA LEU A 203 5.04 -5.58 -2.15
C LEU A 203 5.59 -4.57 -3.15
N LEU A 204 4.94 -4.43 -4.31
CA LEU A 204 5.33 -3.57 -5.42
C LEU A 204 4.50 -2.28 -5.44
N ASN A 205 4.85 -1.35 -6.32
CA ASN A 205 3.95 -0.24 -6.61
C ASN A 205 2.67 -0.78 -7.26
N PRO A 206 1.46 -0.41 -6.80
CA PRO A 206 0.20 -0.87 -7.39
C PRO A 206 0.10 -0.69 -8.92
N PHE A 207 0.83 0.26 -9.50
CA PHE A 207 0.93 0.43 -10.95
C PHE A 207 1.63 -0.69 -11.71
N GLN A 208 2.33 -1.57 -10.99
CA GLN A 208 3.04 -2.70 -11.57
C GLN A 208 2.18 -3.97 -11.60
N VAL A 209 0.95 -3.93 -11.05
CA VAL A 209 0.16 -5.13 -10.80
C VAL A 209 -1.20 -5.03 -11.49
N PHE A 210 -1.39 -5.85 -12.51
CA PHE A 210 -2.54 -5.81 -13.41
C PHE A 210 -3.39 -7.07 -13.27
N ASP A 211 -4.71 -6.90 -13.29
CA ASP A 211 -5.68 -7.99 -13.36
C ASP A 211 -6.14 -8.16 -14.82
N LEU A 212 -5.79 -9.29 -15.43
CA LEU A 212 -6.09 -9.58 -16.84
C LEU A 212 -7.60 -9.66 -17.11
N ILE A 213 -8.43 -9.92 -16.10
CA ILE A 213 -9.88 -9.97 -16.25
C ILE A 213 -10.50 -8.58 -16.44
N ASN A 214 -9.86 -7.53 -15.93
CA ASN A 214 -10.33 -6.14 -16.02
C ASN A 214 -9.69 -5.37 -17.19
N GLY A 215 -9.11 -6.10 -18.15
CA GLY A 215 -8.31 -5.53 -19.24
C GLY A 215 -6.81 -5.56 -18.93
N GLY A 216 -6.02 -5.96 -19.94
CA GLY A 216 -4.56 -5.88 -19.90
C GLY A 216 -4.06 -4.47 -20.25
N PRO A 217 -2.76 -4.20 -20.08
CA PRO A 217 -2.17 -2.97 -20.60
C PRO A 217 -2.44 -2.91 -22.10
N THR A 218 -2.96 -1.78 -22.56
CA THR A 218 -3.15 -1.52 -23.98
C THR A 218 -1.79 -1.48 -24.67
N VAL A 219 -1.72 -1.99 -25.89
CA VAL A 219 -0.51 -1.88 -26.73
C VAL A 219 -0.22 -0.38 -26.88
N GLY A 220 0.99 0.01 -26.48
CA GLY A 220 1.52 1.36 -26.68
C GLY A 220 2.19 1.50 -28.03
#